data_AF-A0A947VPB5-F1
#
_entry.id   AF-A0A947VPB5-F1
#
_cell.length_a   1.000
_cell.length_b   1.000
_cell.length_c   1.000
_cell.angle_alpha   90.00
_cell.angle_beta   90.00
_cell.angle_gamma   90.00
#
_symmetry.space_group_name_H-M   'P 1'
#
loop_
_entity.id
_entity.type
_entity.pdbx_description
1 polymer ?
#
loop_
_entity_poly.entity_id
_entity_poly.type
_entity_poly.pdbx_seq_one_letter_code
_entity_poly.pdbx_strand_id
1 'polypeptide(L)'
;MGFFSFLRRKDPESYAELDAVSWEAVRSKRPALVSLGADDAAALRRLASWFLDAKTFVPIGGAAPGGVDKATVAALACLPILRLGASWYDDWSTILLTPSGFKHSMTSVDEAGVVTEYEDELSGRVTELGPVLLSLSDVRESGYGDSYNVVVHEMAHKLDERDGALDGCPPLPRSIRRREWKDAFSSAYDDFKGRVENRARRGRWNRSTRLPLDEYAAESRDEFFAVACEAYFDAPDRLQLAYPEVFGLMGRFFSGEP
;
A
#
# COMPACT_ATOMS: atom_id res chain seq x y z
N MET A 1 0.89 19.61 31.91
CA MET A 1 1.16 18.18 32.18
C MET A 1 -0.02 17.38 31.64
N GLY A 2 0.08 16.87 30.42
CA GLY A 2 -0.87 15.92 29.86
C GLY A 2 -0.14 14.60 29.66
N PHE A 3 -0.55 13.58 30.41
CA PHE A 3 -0.03 12.22 30.32
C PHE A 3 -0.42 11.62 28.97
N PHE A 4 0.43 11.76 27.95
CA PHE A 4 0.39 10.84 26.82
C PHE A 4 0.94 9.51 27.32
N SER A 5 0.07 8.55 27.60
CA SER A 5 0.51 7.17 27.73
C SER A 5 0.98 6.73 26.34
N PHE A 6 2.26 6.92 26.05
CA PHE A 6 3.01 6.03 25.18
C PHE A 6 2.98 4.67 25.87
N LEU A 7 1.85 3.96 25.75
CA LEU A 7 1.85 2.52 25.93
C LEU A 7 2.91 2.03 24.97
N ARG A 8 4.05 1.61 25.52
CA ARG A 8 5.12 0.95 24.80
C ARG A 8 4.46 -0.21 24.07
N ARG A 9 4.11 0.00 22.80
CA ARG A 9 3.48 -1.02 21.97
C ARG A 9 4.41 -2.22 22.05
N LYS A 10 3.85 -3.37 22.38
CA LYS A 10 4.65 -4.57 22.58
C LYS A 10 5.40 -4.86 21.29
N ASP A 11 6.65 -5.28 21.45
CA ASP A 11 7.48 -5.73 20.34
C ASP A 11 6.71 -6.80 19.54
N PRO A 12 6.60 -6.70 18.20
CA PRO A 12 5.95 -7.71 17.38
C PRO A 12 6.43 -9.14 17.67
N GLU A 13 7.70 -9.34 18.01
CA GLU A 13 8.25 -10.66 18.35
C GLU A 13 7.65 -11.28 19.62
N SER A 14 7.00 -10.47 20.47
CA SER A 14 6.32 -10.96 21.68
C SER A 14 4.89 -11.44 21.44
N TYR A 15 4.34 -11.25 20.24
CA TYR A 15 3.01 -11.73 19.88
C TYR A 15 3.07 -13.20 19.47
N ALA A 16 2.01 -13.92 19.81
CA ALA A 16 1.76 -15.22 19.19
C ALA A 16 1.56 -15.02 17.67
N GLU A 17 1.91 -16.04 16.88
CA GLU A 17 1.61 -16.05 15.47
C GLU A 17 0.09 -16.01 15.23
N LEU A 18 -0.32 -15.32 14.17
CA LEU A 18 -1.70 -15.32 13.69
C LEU A 18 -2.18 -16.77 13.58
N ASP A 19 -3.38 -17.05 14.06
CA ASP A 19 -3.89 -18.41 14.15
C ASP A 19 -3.82 -19.13 12.80
N ALA A 20 -3.55 -20.44 12.83
CA ALA A 20 -3.26 -21.20 11.62
C ALA A 20 -4.43 -21.23 10.62
N VAL A 21 -5.68 -21.13 11.10
CA VAL A 21 -6.87 -21.17 10.25
C VAL A 21 -6.99 -19.87 9.46
N SER A 22 -6.90 -18.73 10.15
CA SER A 22 -6.91 -17.41 9.50
C SER A 22 -5.71 -17.26 8.56
N TRP A 23 -4.51 -17.66 9.01
CA TRP A 23 -3.31 -17.59 8.18
C TRP A 23 -3.46 -18.39 6.88
N GLU A 24 -3.91 -19.64 6.96
CA GLU A 24 -4.06 -20.48 5.76
C GLU A 24 -5.17 -19.96 4.83
N ALA A 25 -6.28 -19.45 5.39
CA ALA A 25 -7.35 -18.83 4.62
C ALA A 25 -6.88 -17.60 3.83
N VAL A 26 -5.94 -16.83 4.39
CA VAL A 26 -5.35 -15.65 3.74
C VAL A 26 -4.24 -16.05 2.77
N ARG A 27 -3.32 -16.92 3.19
CA ARG A 27 -2.13 -17.35 2.45
C ARG A 27 -2.47 -18.13 1.20
N SER A 28 -3.38 -19.11 1.27
CA SER A 28 -3.66 -20.06 0.18
C SER A 28 -4.09 -19.41 -1.15
N LYS A 29 -4.61 -18.18 -1.08
CA LYS A 29 -5.07 -17.42 -2.24
C LYS A 29 -4.03 -16.46 -2.82
N ARG A 30 -2.90 -16.25 -2.13
CA ARG A 30 -1.97 -15.13 -2.37
C ARG A 30 -0.57 -15.63 -2.68
N PRO A 31 -0.14 -15.61 -3.95
CA PRO A 31 1.16 -16.15 -4.35
C PRO A 31 2.34 -15.60 -3.54
N ALA A 32 2.33 -14.29 -3.26
CA ALA A 32 3.33 -13.61 -2.44
C ALA A 32 3.47 -14.19 -1.03
N LEU A 33 2.35 -14.55 -0.40
CA LEU A 33 2.36 -15.15 0.93
C LEU A 33 2.71 -16.64 0.88
N VAL A 34 2.35 -17.33 -0.21
CA VAL A 34 2.70 -18.75 -0.44
C VAL A 34 4.21 -18.93 -0.61
N SER A 35 4.88 -18.00 -1.28
CA SER A 35 6.31 -18.07 -1.59
C SER A 35 7.24 -17.73 -0.42
N LEU A 36 6.71 -17.17 0.68
CA LEU A 36 7.51 -16.88 1.87
C LEU A 36 8.15 -18.14 2.46
N GLY A 37 9.42 -18.03 2.82
CA GLY A 37 10.12 -19.03 3.64
C GLY A 37 9.50 -19.16 5.03
N ALA A 38 9.80 -20.26 5.73
CA ALA A 38 9.17 -20.57 7.02
C ALA A 38 9.39 -19.47 8.07
N ASP A 39 10.62 -18.95 8.17
CA ASP A 39 10.95 -17.89 9.13
C ASP A 39 10.22 -16.57 8.81
N ASP A 40 10.14 -16.21 7.54
CA ASP A 40 9.47 -14.99 7.08
C ASP A 40 7.96 -15.08 7.24
N ALA A 41 7.38 -16.26 6.97
CA ALA A 41 5.98 -16.53 7.24
C ALA A 41 5.68 -16.41 8.75
N ALA A 42 6.53 -16.97 9.62
CA ALA A 42 6.36 -16.89 11.07
C ALA A 42 6.48 -15.43 11.57
N ALA A 43 7.48 -14.69 11.09
CA ALA A 43 7.67 -13.27 11.40
C ALA A 43 6.48 -12.43 10.93
N LEU A 44 6.01 -12.63 9.70
CA LEU A 44 4.85 -11.91 9.16
C LEU A 44 3.57 -12.23 9.96
N ARG A 45 3.38 -13.47 10.42
CA ARG A 45 2.24 -13.85 11.26
C ARG A 45 2.26 -13.19 12.63
N ARG A 46 3.44 -13.03 13.25
CA ARG A 46 3.59 -12.27 14.51
C ARG A 46 3.33 -10.78 14.27
N LEU A 47 3.89 -10.23 13.19
CA LEU A 47 3.70 -8.83 12.81
C LEU A 47 2.22 -8.51 12.49
N ALA A 48 1.52 -9.41 11.80
CA ALA A 48 0.09 -9.29 11.54
C ALA A 48 -0.74 -9.34 12.84
N SER A 49 -0.37 -10.19 13.81
CA SER A 49 -1.04 -10.24 15.12
C SER A 49 -0.81 -8.96 15.93
N TRP A 50 0.41 -8.43 15.90
CA TRP A 50 0.71 -7.10 16.43
C TRP A 50 -0.15 -6.02 15.75
N PHE A 51 -0.27 -6.04 14.43
CA PHE A 51 -1.04 -5.05 13.69
C PHE A 51 -2.53 -5.10 14.06
N LEU A 52 -3.11 -6.29 14.23
CA LEU A 52 -4.50 -6.46 14.68
C LEU A 52 -4.77 -5.89 16.08
N ASP A 53 -3.76 -5.90 16.96
CA ASP A 53 -3.83 -5.30 18.30
C ASP A 53 -3.53 -3.80 18.29
N ALA A 54 -2.56 -3.38 17.48
CA ALA A 54 -2.08 -2.00 17.41
C ALA A 54 -3.00 -1.06 16.60
N LYS A 55 -3.83 -1.62 15.71
CA LYS A 55 -4.70 -0.85 14.81
C LYS A 55 -6.17 -1.05 15.15
N THR A 56 -6.93 0.04 15.08
CA THR A 56 -8.37 0.06 15.30
C THR A 56 -9.10 -0.02 13.97
N PHE A 57 -9.83 -1.10 13.76
CA PHE A 57 -10.70 -1.29 12.59
C PHE A 57 -12.10 -0.74 12.89
N VAL A 58 -12.50 0.28 12.14
CA VAL A 58 -13.78 0.98 12.31
C VAL A 58 -14.64 0.73 11.07
N PRO A 59 -15.64 -0.17 11.14
CA PRO A 59 -16.58 -0.35 10.05
C PRO A 59 -17.50 0.88 9.94
N ILE A 60 -17.65 1.40 8.73
CA ILE A 60 -18.54 2.51 8.40
C ILE A 60 -19.44 2.12 7.22
N GLY A 61 -20.55 2.84 7.03
CA GLY A 61 -21.45 2.61 5.89
C GLY A 61 -22.07 1.20 5.85
N GLY A 62 -22.23 0.53 6.99
CA GLY A 62 -22.78 -0.83 7.07
C GLY A 62 -21.77 -1.95 6.80
N ALA A 63 -20.47 -1.65 6.73
CA ALA A 63 -19.44 -2.68 6.62
C ALA A 63 -19.47 -3.66 7.80
N ALA A 64 -19.26 -4.94 7.51
CA ALA A 64 -19.20 -6.01 8.51
C ALA A 64 -17.98 -6.92 8.25
N PRO A 65 -16.75 -6.46 8.58
CA PRO A 65 -15.55 -7.26 8.36
C PRO A 65 -15.52 -8.52 9.23
N GLY A 66 -15.34 -9.67 8.60
CA GLY A 66 -15.09 -10.93 9.29
C GLY A 66 -13.64 -11.05 9.78
N GLY A 67 -13.35 -12.13 10.53
CA GLY A 67 -11.99 -12.41 11.01
C GLY A 67 -10.97 -12.54 9.87
N VAL A 68 -11.35 -13.23 8.78
CA VAL A 68 -10.50 -13.39 7.59
C VAL A 68 -10.26 -12.07 6.86
N ASP A 69 -11.24 -11.15 6.84
CA ASP A 69 -11.05 -9.83 6.22
C ASP A 69 -10.00 -9.02 7.00
N LYS A 70 -10.10 -8.99 8.33
CA LYS A 70 -9.10 -8.30 9.18
C LYS A 70 -7.73 -8.95 9.10
N ALA A 71 -7.67 -10.28 9.09
CA ALA A 71 -6.43 -11.04 8.92
C ALA A 71 -5.78 -10.76 7.54
N THR A 72 -6.59 -10.62 6.49
CA THR A 72 -6.14 -10.22 5.15
C THR A 72 -5.49 -8.84 5.19
N VAL A 73 -6.18 -7.84 5.74
CA VAL A 73 -5.64 -6.48 5.87
C VAL A 73 -4.34 -6.51 6.67
N ALA A 74 -4.31 -7.20 7.81
CA ALA A 74 -3.11 -7.25 8.65
C ALA A 74 -1.92 -7.90 7.95
N ALA A 75 -2.10 -9.06 7.30
CA ALA A 75 -1.02 -9.74 6.61
C ALA A 75 -0.47 -8.93 5.42
N LEU A 76 -1.36 -8.36 4.60
CA LEU A 76 -0.96 -7.56 3.44
C LEU A 76 -0.34 -6.22 3.85
N ALA A 77 -0.89 -5.54 4.86
CA ALA A 77 -0.34 -4.29 5.37
C ALA A 77 1.04 -4.47 5.99
N CYS A 78 1.29 -5.62 6.63
CA CYS A 78 2.57 -5.92 7.27
C CYS A 78 3.65 -6.40 6.28
N LEU A 79 3.28 -6.80 5.06
CA LEU A 79 4.24 -7.33 4.08
C LEU A 79 5.30 -6.29 3.69
N PRO A 80 4.97 -5.02 3.37
CA PRO A 80 5.96 -3.97 3.11
C PRO A 80 6.91 -3.70 4.28
N ILE A 81 6.42 -3.83 5.51
CA ILE A 81 7.20 -3.52 6.71
C ILE A 81 7.86 -4.73 7.36
N LEU A 82 7.81 -5.91 6.73
CA LEU A 82 8.32 -7.16 7.30
C LEU A 82 9.79 -7.06 7.73
N ARG A 83 10.62 -6.39 6.94
CA ARG A 83 12.04 -6.14 7.27
C ARG A 83 12.32 -4.69 7.68
N LEU A 84 11.44 -3.76 7.31
CA LEU A 84 11.56 -2.36 7.72
C LEU A 84 11.30 -2.16 9.23
N GLY A 85 10.40 -2.98 9.80
CA GLY A 85 10.03 -2.96 11.20
C GLY A 85 8.73 -2.18 11.51
N ALA A 86 8.07 -2.56 12.59
CA ALA A 86 6.77 -2.04 13.01
C ALA A 86 6.72 -0.52 13.26
N SER A 87 7.86 0.10 13.58
CA SER A 87 7.93 1.55 13.79
C SER A 87 7.56 2.37 12.56
N TRP A 88 7.54 1.76 11.37
CA TRP A 88 7.08 2.38 10.14
C TRP A 88 5.61 2.75 10.15
N TYR A 89 4.80 2.17 11.05
CA TYR A 89 3.38 2.48 11.19
C TYR A 89 3.02 3.07 12.57
N ASP A 90 3.95 3.71 13.28
CA ASP A 90 3.66 4.19 14.64
C ASP A 90 2.79 5.45 14.72
N ASP A 91 2.78 6.26 13.67
CA ASP A 91 2.16 7.58 13.52
C ASP A 91 0.66 7.57 13.19
N TRP A 92 0.08 6.41 12.87
CA TRP A 92 -1.35 6.25 12.63
C TRP A 92 -1.92 5.01 13.33
N SER A 93 -3.23 4.95 13.53
CA SER A 93 -3.85 3.84 14.27
C SER A 93 -5.22 3.38 13.77
N THR A 94 -5.87 4.11 12.88
CA THR A 94 -7.26 3.84 12.50
C THR A 94 -7.35 3.36 11.05
N ILE A 95 -8.16 2.33 10.83
CA ILE A 95 -8.54 1.80 9.52
C ILE A 95 -10.06 1.87 9.42
N LEU A 96 -10.57 2.71 8.51
CA LEU A 96 -11.97 2.74 8.15
C LEU A 96 -12.25 1.65 7.12
N LEU A 97 -13.33 0.90 7.34
CA LEU A 97 -13.75 -0.17 6.44
C LEU A 97 -15.14 0.11 5.88
N THR A 98 -15.28 -0.04 4.57
CA THR A 98 -16.52 0.22 3.82
C THR A 98 -16.97 -1.06 3.11
N PRO A 99 -18.27 -1.23 2.77
CA PRO A 99 -18.70 -2.46 2.07
C PRO A 99 -18.10 -2.62 0.67
N SER A 100 -17.97 -1.52 -0.07
CA SER A 100 -17.53 -1.46 -1.46
C SER A 100 -16.77 -0.16 -1.74
N GLY A 101 -16.09 -0.11 -2.89
CA GLY A 101 -15.41 1.09 -3.38
C GLY A 101 -16.33 2.31 -3.32
N PHE A 102 -15.78 3.43 -2.86
CA PHE A 102 -16.51 4.69 -2.73
C PHE A 102 -16.58 5.38 -4.09
N LYS A 103 -17.77 5.86 -4.46
CA LYS A 103 -17.94 7.04 -5.31
C LYS A 103 -18.54 8.11 -4.42
N HIS A 104 -17.72 8.99 -3.85
CA HIS A 104 -18.22 10.19 -3.21
C HIS A 104 -17.74 11.42 -3.97
N SER A 105 -18.69 12.23 -4.41
CA SER A 105 -18.45 13.64 -4.66
C SER A 105 -18.17 14.31 -3.32
N MET A 106 -16.96 14.82 -3.14
CA MET A 106 -16.64 15.63 -1.97
C MET A 106 -16.85 17.10 -2.33
N THR A 107 -17.58 17.81 -1.49
CA THR A 107 -17.76 19.25 -1.62
C THR A 107 -16.80 19.95 -0.67
N SER A 108 -15.82 20.67 -1.21
CA SER A 108 -14.98 21.57 -0.42
C SER A 108 -15.63 22.95 -0.36
N VAL A 109 -15.63 23.55 0.83
CA VAL A 109 -16.07 24.93 1.04
C VAL A 109 -14.85 25.72 1.48
N ASP A 110 -14.45 26.71 0.70
CA ASP A 110 -13.34 27.60 1.06
C ASP A 110 -13.75 28.61 2.16
N GLU A 111 -12.78 29.36 2.69
CA GLU A 111 -13.03 30.43 3.69
C GLU A 111 -13.99 31.53 3.19
N ALA A 112 -14.29 31.57 1.89
CA ALA A 112 -15.23 32.49 1.26
C ALA A 112 -16.64 31.88 1.05
N GLY A 113 -16.87 30.63 1.45
CA GLY A 113 -18.17 29.96 1.34
C GLY A 113 -18.50 29.44 -0.06
N VAL A 114 -17.51 29.34 -0.96
CA VAL A 114 -17.69 28.79 -2.31
C VAL A 114 -17.67 27.28 -2.24
N VAL A 115 -18.79 26.68 -2.63
CA VAL A 115 -19.00 25.24 -2.70
C VAL A 115 -18.46 24.73 -4.03
N THR A 116 -17.39 23.94 -4.02
CA THR A 116 -16.87 23.28 -5.23
C THR A 116 -17.12 21.78 -5.13
N GLU A 117 -17.98 21.26 -6.03
CA GLU A 117 -18.17 19.82 -6.23
C GLU A 117 -17.06 19.28 -7.13
N TYR A 118 -16.28 18.33 -6.62
CA TYR A 118 -15.35 17.54 -7.42
C TYR A 118 -15.92 16.12 -7.55
N GLU A 119 -16.04 15.63 -8.78
CA GLU A 119 -16.16 14.20 -9.06
C GLU A 119 -14.74 13.66 -9.15
N ASP A 120 -14.37 12.86 -8.16
CA ASP A 120 -13.09 12.20 -8.14
C ASP A 120 -13.29 10.73 -7.75
N GLU A 121 -12.76 9.81 -8.55
CA GLU A 121 -12.44 8.46 -8.08
C GLU A 121 -11.11 8.57 -7.33
N LEU A 122 -11.06 9.40 -6.28
CA LEU A 122 -9.88 9.56 -5.45
C LEU A 122 -10.20 9.19 -4.01
N SER A 123 -9.41 8.21 -3.55
CA SER A 123 -8.74 8.26 -2.27
C SER A 123 -8.60 9.70 -1.80
N GLY A 124 -9.40 10.07 -0.80
CA GLY A 124 -9.47 11.43 -0.32
C GLY A 124 -8.09 11.88 0.14
N ARG A 125 -7.50 12.86 -0.57
CA ARG A 125 -6.45 13.68 0.03
C ARG A 125 -7.06 14.42 1.17
N VAL A 126 -6.81 13.87 2.34
CA VAL A 126 -6.21 14.66 3.37
C VAL A 126 -4.83 13.90 3.52
N THR A 127 -3.61 14.49 3.47
CA THR A 127 -2.32 14.08 4.17
C THR A 127 -1.84 14.94 5.40
N GLU A 128 -2.57 15.17 6.49
CA GLU A 128 -4.00 15.29 6.41
C GLU A 128 -4.58 13.79 6.33
N LEU A 129 -3.76 12.69 6.31
CA LEU A 129 -4.13 11.32 5.82
C LEU A 129 -4.89 10.46 6.78
N GLY A 130 -5.38 11.11 7.84
CA GLY A 130 -6.43 10.61 8.70
C GLY A 130 -6.32 9.10 8.94
N PRO A 131 -7.45 8.39 8.96
CA PRO A 131 -7.44 6.94 8.96
C PRO A 131 -7.15 6.39 7.56
N VAL A 132 -6.58 5.17 7.49
CA VAL A 132 -6.52 4.40 6.24
C VAL A 132 -7.95 4.00 5.86
N LEU A 133 -8.40 4.29 4.64
CA LEU A 133 -9.71 3.89 4.15
C LEU A 133 -9.56 2.67 3.23
N LEU A 134 -10.30 1.60 3.52
CA LEU A 134 -10.31 0.40 2.69
C LEU A 134 -11.75 -0.06 2.42
N SER A 135 -11.98 -0.49 1.19
CA SER A 135 -13.19 -1.21 0.81
C SER A 135 -13.03 -2.70 1.06
N LEU A 136 -14.05 -3.35 1.63
CA LEU A 136 -14.06 -4.80 1.82
C LEU A 136 -14.09 -5.57 0.50
N SER A 137 -14.70 -5.05 -0.57
CA SER A 137 -14.61 -5.69 -1.89
C SER A 137 -13.16 -5.76 -2.35
N ASP A 138 -12.46 -4.65 -2.21
CA ASP A 138 -11.12 -4.44 -2.78
C ASP A 138 -10.07 -5.20 -1.97
N VAL A 139 -10.22 -5.22 -0.63
CA VAL A 139 -9.43 -6.08 0.27
C VAL A 139 -9.57 -7.55 -0.10
N ARG A 140 -10.78 -7.99 -0.47
CA ARG A 140 -11.05 -9.40 -0.83
C ARG A 140 -10.51 -9.78 -2.19
N GLU A 141 -10.28 -8.80 -3.07
CA GLU A 141 -9.65 -8.95 -4.40
C GLU A 141 -8.14 -8.66 -4.39
N SER A 142 -7.59 -8.22 -3.25
CA SER A 142 -6.16 -7.87 -3.15
C SER A 142 -5.24 -9.08 -3.00
N GLY A 143 -4.16 -9.08 -3.78
CA GLY A 143 -2.99 -9.92 -3.58
C GLY A 143 -3.03 -11.29 -4.27
N TYR A 144 -3.76 -11.43 -5.38
CA TYR A 144 -3.95 -12.70 -6.09
C TYR A 144 -2.91 -12.95 -7.20
N GLY A 145 -1.88 -12.12 -7.32
CA GLY A 145 -0.83 -12.23 -8.34
C GLY A 145 -1.15 -11.53 -9.67
N ASP A 146 -2.14 -10.64 -9.68
CA ASP A 146 -2.56 -9.88 -10.85
C ASP A 146 -2.07 -8.42 -10.86
N SER A 147 -1.27 -8.03 -9.86
CA SER A 147 -0.77 -6.67 -9.60
C SER A 147 -1.79 -5.73 -8.95
N TYR A 148 -2.88 -6.26 -8.38
CA TYR A 148 -3.84 -5.48 -7.63
C TYR A 148 -3.78 -5.81 -6.14
N ASN A 149 -3.52 -4.80 -5.31
CA ASN A 149 -3.42 -4.92 -3.88
C ASN A 149 -3.67 -3.57 -3.18
N VAL A 150 -4.94 -3.20 -3.00
CA VAL A 150 -5.32 -1.93 -2.37
C VAL A 150 -4.73 -1.75 -0.97
N VAL A 151 -4.52 -2.85 -0.23
CA VAL A 151 -3.93 -2.76 1.11
C VAL A 151 -2.48 -2.31 1.03
N VAL A 152 -1.68 -2.91 0.14
CA VAL A 152 -0.28 -2.50 -0.08
C VAL A 152 -0.21 -1.10 -0.67
N HIS A 153 -1.13 -0.74 -1.55
CA HIS A 153 -1.24 0.60 -2.14
C HIS A 153 -1.38 1.68 -1.06
N GLU A 154 -2.40 1.57 -0.19
CA GLU A 154 -2.61 2.53 0.90
C GLU A 154 -1.44 2.55 1.90
N MET A 155 -0.82 1.40 2.13
CA MET A 155 0.38 1.36 2.96
C MET A 155 1.56 2.07 2.31
N ALA A 156 1.72 1.98 0.98
CA ALA A 156 2.77 2.69 0.27
C ALA A 156 2.65 4.21 0.45
N HIS A 157 1.44 4.76 0.40
CA HIS A 157 1.23 6.18 0.74
C HIS A 157 1.62 6.51 2.18
N LYS A 158 1.32 5.64 3.15
CA LYS A 158 1.79 5.84 4.54
C LYS A 158 3.31 5.78 4.66
N LEU A 159 4.00 4.99 3.83
CA LEU A 159 5.46 4.97 3.81
C LEU A 159 6.03 6.24 3.16
N ASP A 160 5.43 6.70 2.06
CA ASP A 160 5.81 7.88 1.30
C ASP A 160 5.70 9.15 2.17
N GLU A 161 4.51 9.36 2.75
CA GLU A 161 4.18 10.53 3.58
C GLU A 161 4.94 10.62 4.90
N ARG A 162 5.79 9.63 5.24
CA ARG A 162 6.43 9.56 6.55
C ARG A 162 7.39 10.71 6.85
N ASP A 163 7.99 11.35 5.84
CA ASP A 163 8.74 12.61 6.03
C ASP A 163 7.89 13.88 5.81
N GLY A 164 6.58 13.72 5.64
CA GLY A 164 5.60 14.77 5.41
C GLY A 164 5.38 15.12 3.94
N ALA A 165 5.99 14.40 2.99
CA ALA A 165 5.78 14.59 1.56
C ALA A 165 5.15 13.35 0.91
N LEU A 166 4.15 13.57 0.06
CA LEU A 166 3.56 12.54 -0.79
C LEU A 166 4.12 12.74 -2.22
N ASP A 167 5.38 12.34 -2.44
CA ASP A 167 6.12 12.59 -3.69
C ASP A 167 6.71 11.34 -4.36
N GLY A 168 6.32 10.15 -3.90
CA GLY A 168 6.82 8.85 -4.34
C GLY A 168 8.25 8.55 -3.87
N CYS A 169 8.70 9.19 -2.79
CA CYS A 169 10.04 9.08 -2.23
C CYS A 169 9.99 8.99 -0.69
N PRO A 170 9.73 7.79 -0.13
CA PRO A 170 9.71 7.58 1.30
C PRO A 170 11.08 7.90 1.94
N PRO A 171 11.17 8.07 3.27
CA PRO A 171 12.44 8.26 3.96
C PRO A 171 13.43 7.11 3.68
N LEU A 172 14.51 7.40 2.95
CA LEU A 172 15.43 6.36 2.48
C LEU A 172 16.51 5.99 3.51
N PRO A 173 16.96 4.72 3.57
CA PRO A 173 18.16 4.34 4.32
C PRO A 173 19.40 5.01 3.73
N ARG A 174 20.49 5.08 4.52
CA ARG A 174 21.70 5.81 4.13
C ARG A 174 22.40 5.20 2.92
N SER A 175 22.25 3.90 2.71
CA SER A 175 22.77 3.22 1.53
C SER A 175 22.13 3.67 0.23
N ILE A 176 20.91 4.23 0.25
CA ILE A 176 20.21 4.69 -0.96
C ILE A 176 20.28 6.21 -1.05
N ARG A 177 20.97 6.72 -2.08
CA ARG A 177 21.02 8.17 -2.32
C ARG A 177 19.67 8.66 -2.83
N ARG A 178 19.10 9.70 -2.23
CA ARG A 178 17.82 10.29 -2.65
C ARG A 178 17.78 10.66 -4.14
N ARG A 179 18.89 11.14 -4.70
CA ARG A 179 18.99 11.43 -6.15
C ARG A 179 18.83 10.18 -7.01
N GLU A 180 19.44 9.07 -6.61
CA GLU A 180 19.36 7.79 -7.33
C GLU A 180 17.90 7.28 -7.37
N TRP A 181 17.20 7.37 -6.25
CA TRP A 181 15.77 7.06 -6.17
C TRP A 181 14.94 7.95 -7.09
N LYS A 182 15.08 9.28 -6.95
CA LYS A 182 14.31 10.24 -7.73
C LYS A 182 14.56 10.13 -9.22
N ASP A 183 15.80 9.92 -9.65
CA ASP A 183 16.16 9.77 -11.07
C ASP A 183 15.49 8.51 -11.67
N ALA A 184 15.59 7.35 -11.00
CA ALA A 184 15.01 6.10 -11.47
C ALA A 184 13.47 6.14 -11.51
N PHE A 185 12.84 6.60 -10.43
CA PHE A 185 11.37 6.70 -10.36
C PHE A 185 10.81 7.75 -11.31
N SER A 186 11.46 8.90 -11.47
CA SER A 186 11.00 9.92 -12.43
C SER A 186 11.11 9.43 -13.87
N SER A 187 12.22 8.78 -14.23
CA SER A 187 12.38 8.20 -15.56
C SER A 187 11.35 7.10 -15.84
N ALA A 188 11.03 6.26 -14.85
CA ALA A 188 10.03 5.21 -14.99
C ALA A 188 8.61 5.78 -15.11
N TYR A 189 8.26 6.79 -14.31
CA TYR A 189 6.99 7.49 -14.38
C TYR A 189 6.79 8.17 -15.75
N ASP A 190 7.79 8.90 -16.25
CA ASP A 190 7.70 9.59 -17.53
C ASP A 190 7.55 8.60 -18.70
N ASP A 191 8.27 7.47 -18.68
CA ASP A 191 8.08 6.38 -19.65
C ASP A 191 6.67 5.78 -19.55
N PHE A 192 6.20 5.46 -18.34
CA PHE A 192 4.89 4.85 -18.12
C PHE A 192 3.76 5.76 -18.61
N LYS A 193 3.80 7.04 -18.27
CA LYS A 193 2.85 8.05 -18.75
C LYS A 193 2.83 8.10 -20.27
N GLY A 194 4.00 8.08 -20.92
CA GLY A 194 4.12 7.98 -22.37
C GLY A 194 3.46 6.72 -22.95
N ARG A 195 3.56 5.56 -22.27
CA ARG A 195 2.87 4.32 -22.68
C ARG A 195 1.36 4.43 -22.57
N VAL A 196 0.84 4.99 -21.48
CA VAL A 196 -0.61 5.19 -21.27
C VAL A 196 -1.18 6.09 -22.37
N GLU A 197 -0.55 7.24 -22.64
CA GLU A 197 -1.02 8.13 -23.70
C GLU A 197 -0.98 7.47 -25.09
N ASN A 198 0.07 6.69 -25.37
CA ASN A 198 0.20 5.97 -26.64
C ASN A 198 -0.87 4.87 -26.80
N ARG A 199 -1.26 4.20 -25.71
CA ARG A 199 -2.36 3.23 -25.71
C ARG A 199 -3.70 3.93 -25.99
N ALA A 200 -3.98 5.03 -25.31
CA ALA A 200 -5.19 5.83 -25.52
C ALA A 200 -5.33 6.30 -26.98
N ARG A 201 -4.22 6.75 -27.60
CA ARG A 201 -4.21 7.19 -29.02
C ARG A 201 -4.45 6.06 -30.01
N ARG A 202 -3.96 4.84 -29.73
CA ARG A 202 -4.00 3.72 -30.70
C ARG A 202 -5.29 2.92 -30.68
N GLY A 203 -6.13 3.07 -29.65
CA GLY A 203 -7.51 2.55 -29.58
C GLY A 203 -7.70 1.04 -29.69
N ARG A 204 -6.65 0.27 -29.98
CA ARG A 204 -6.69 -1.19 -30.10
C ARG A 204 -5.81 -1.83 -29.04
N TRP A 205 -6.46 -2.60 -28.18
CA TRP A 205 -5.79 -3.54 -27.31
C TRP A 205 -5.11 -4.62 -28.15
N ASN A 206 -3.80 -4.77 -27.98
CA ASN A 206 -3.00 -5.87 -28.49
C ASN A 206 -1.89 -6.19 -27.47
N ARG A 207 -1.19 -7.31 -27.66
CA ARG A 207 -0.15 -7.75 -26.70
C ARG A 207 0.98 -6.71 -26.53
N SER A 208 1.25 -5.86 -27.53
CA SER A 208 2.27 -4.80 -27.46
C SER A 208 1.78 -3.48 -26.84
N THR A 209 0.49 -3.37 -26.51
CA THR A 209 -0.13 -2.23 -25.80
C THR A 209 -0.54 -2.60 -24.38
N ARG A 210 -0.23 -3.82 -23.92
CA ARG A 210 -0.41 -4.20 -22.51
C ARG A 210 0.56 -3.38 -21.66
N LEU A 211 0.02 -2.65 -20.70
CA LEU A 211 0.80 -1.86 -19.76
C LEU A 211 1.42 -2.77 -18.69
N PRO A 212 2.63 -2.44 -18.20
CA PRO A 212 3.29 -3.22 -17.16
C PRO A 212 2.66 -3.04 -15.78
N LEU A 213 2.03 -1.89 -15.55
CA LEU A 213 1.34 -1.48 -14.33
C LEU A 213 -0.09 -1.03 -14.68
N ASP A 214 -0.92 -0.83 -13.66
CA ASP A 214 -2.25 -0.23 -13.84
C ASP A 214 -2.15 1.20 -14.39
N GLU A 215 -3.11 1.63 -15.21
CA GLU A 215 -3.14 2.97 -15.82
C GLU A 215 -3.13 4.08 -14.78
N TYR A 216 -3.71 3.82 -13.61
CA TYR A 216 -3.75 4.74 -12.48
C TYR A 216 -2.36 5.21 -12.03
N ALA A 217 -1.31 4.42 -12.26
CA ALA A 217 0.07 4.82 -11.99
C ALA A 217 0.55 6.04 -12.81
N ALA A 218 -0.19 6.48 -13.83
CA ALA A 218 0.14 7.67 -14.61
C ALA A 218 -0.41 8.98 -14.01
N GLU A 219 -1.28 8.92 -13.00
CA GLU A 219 -1.93 10.10 -12.42
C GLU A 219 -0.92 11.02 -11.71
N SER A 220 -0.09 10.46 -10.84
CA SER A 220 0.94 11.20 -10.11
C SER A 220 2.16 10.32 -9.77
N ARG A 221 3.19 10.93 -9.19
CA ARG A 221 4.42 10.20 -8.80
C ARG A 221 4.21 9.33 -7.56
N ASP A 222 3.41 9.83 -6.62
CA ASP A 222 2.96 9.10 -5.43
C ASP A 222 2.13 7.88 -5.82
N GLU A 223 1.22 8.03 -6.78
CA GLU A 223 0.42 6.90 -7.31
C GLU A 223 1.28 5.90 -8.08
N PHE A 224 2.24 6.39 -8.87
CA PHE A 224 3.22 5.51 -9.51
C PHE A 224 3.99 4.68 -8.49
N PHE A 225 4.42 5.28 -7.38
CA PHE A 225 5.10 4.56 -6.30
C PHE A 225 4.18 3.53 -5.65
N ALA A 226 2.93 3.87 -5.35
CA ALA A 226 1.97 2.96 -4.73
C ALA A 226 1.65 1.75 -5.63
N VAL A 227 1.37 1.96 -6.92
CA VAL A 227 1.13 0.87 -7.88
C VAL A 227 2.40 0.06 -8.14
N ALA A 228 3.58 0.69 -8.12
CA ALA A 228 4.84 -0.05 -8.17
C ALA A 228 5.00 -0.97 -6.94
N CYS A 229 4.61 -0.52 -5.73
CA CYS A 229 4.58 -1.36 -4.53
C CYS A 229 3.63 -2.54 -4.67
N GLU A 230 2.43 -2.34 -5.23
CA GLU A 230 1.51 -3.44 -5.52
C GLU A 230 2.17 -4.47 -6.44
N ALA A 231 2.76 -4.03 -7.56
CA ALA A 231 3.43 -4.93 -8.49
C ALA A 231 4.65 -5.61 -7.86
N TYR A 232 5.44 -4.90 -7.04
CA TYR A 232 6.61 -5.47 -6.37
C TYR A 232 6.24 -6.62 -5.43
N PHE A 233 5.19 -6.45 -4.64
CA PHE A 233 4.77 -7.48 -3.67
C PHE A 233 3.86 -8.55 -4.26
N ASP A 234 3.06 -8.24 -5.28
CA ASP A 234 2.07 -9.18 -5.83
C ASP A 234 2.51 -9.86 -7.12
N ALA A 235 3.20 -9.14 -8.02
CA ALA A 235 3.61 -9.63 -9.34
C ALA A 235 5.01 -9.11 -9.76
N PRO A 236 6.07 -9.45 -9.01
CA PRO A 236 7.39 -8.81 -9.11
C PRO A 236 8.00 -8.89 -10.52
N ASP A 237 7.77 -9.98 -11.24
CA ASP A 237 8.29 -10.21 -12.60
C ASP A 237 7.88 -9.10 -13.57
N ARG A 238 6.67 -8.54 -13.42
CA ARG A 238 6.18 -7.46 -14.31
C ARG A 238 6.96 -6.18 -14.10
N LEU A 239 7.16 -5.80 -12.84
CA LEU A 239 7.92 -4.60 -12.47
C LEU A 239 9.39 -4.77 -12.82
N GLN A 240 9.99 -5.93 -12.51
CA GLN A 240 11.39 -6.21 -12.82
C GLN A 240 11.66 -6.15 -14.33
N LEU A 241 10.76 -6.68 -15.16
CA LEU A 241 10.92 -6.66 -16.62
C LEU A 241 10.79 -5.25 -17.19
N ALA A 242 9.85 -4.44 -16.68
CA ALA A 242 9.56 -3.12 -17.21
C ALA A 242 10.51 -2.03 -16.68
N TYR A 243 10.80 -2.07 -15.38
CA TYR A 243 11.52 -1.04 -14.63
C TYR A 243 12.55 -1.69 -13.67
N PRO A 244 13.60 -2.36 -14.20
CA PRO A 244 14.56 -3.10 -13.38
C PRO A 244 15.32 -2.24 -12.36
N GLU A 245 15.59 -0.97 -12.68
CA GLU A 245 16.24 -0.03 -11.76
C GLU A 245 15.35 0.30 -10.55
N VAL A 246 14.06 0.56 -10.81
CA VAL A 246 13.04 0.76 -9.77
C VAL A 246 12.93 -0.49 -8.90
N PHE A 247 12.82 -1.67 -9.52
CA PHE A 247 12.75 -2.95 -8.80
C PHE A 247 13.95 -3.17 -7.88
N GLY A 248 15.17 -2.90 -8.38
CA GLY A 248 16.40 -3.05 -7.58
C GLY A 248 16.47 -2.07 -6.40
N LEU A 249 16.02 -0.83 -6.58
CA LEU A 249 15.94 0.16 -5.52
C LEU A 249 14.91 -0.20 -4.46
N MET A 250 13.73 -0.67 -4.88
CA MET A 250 12.70 -1.16 -3.96
C MET A 250 13.19 -2.37 -3.16
N GLY A 251 13.93 -3.28 -3.79
CA GLY A 251 14.56 -4.41 -3.10
C GLY A 251 15.52 -3.98 -1.98
N ARG A 252 16.32 -2.95 -2.23
CA ARG A 252 17.22 -2.38 -1.20
C ARG A 252 16.47 -1.59 -0.13
N PHE A 253 15.38 -0.94 -0.49
CA PHE A 253 14.55 -0.22 0.48
C PHE A 253 13.85 -1.21 1.41
N PHE A 254 13.10 -2.16 0.85
CA PHE A 254 12.32 -3.14 1.61
C PHE A 254 13.14 -4.24 2.28
N SER A 255 14.44 -4.37 2.01
CA SER A 255 15.32 -5.27 2.78
C SER A 255 15.54 -4.78 4.22
N GLY A 256 15.29 -3.50 4.50
CA GLY A 256 15.54 -2.90 5.81
C GLY A 256 17.02 -2.81 6.17
N GLU A 257 17.92 -3.08 5.22
CA GLU A 257 19.37 -2.97 5.44
C GLU A 257 19.81 -1.49 5.42
N PRO A 258 20.76 -1.09 6.30
CA PRO A 258 21.25 0.29 6.38
C PRO A 258 21.83 0.88 5.09
#